data_AF-A0A2T3A016-F1
#
_entry.id   AF-A0A2T3A016-F1
#
_cell.length_a   1.000
_cell.length_b   1.000
_cell.length_c   1.000
_cell.angle_alpha   90.00
_cell.angle_beta   90.00
_cell.angle_gamma   90.00
#
_symmetry.space_group_name_H-M   'P 1'
#
loop_
_entity.id
_entity.type
_entity.pdbx_description
1 polymer ?
#
loop_
_entity_poly.entity_id
_entity_poly.type
_entity_poly.pdbx_seq_one_letter_code
_entity_poly.pdbx_strand_id
1 'polypeptide(L)'
;LSHKPPNMPLPEFFCHTTLHPSFKDDILDTHLMYDYDAADENGNPEKWRYEFWFFSEHRVVYSIHGGPMKGRQNYQTCAYQCIRPGEIWQCNFLE
;
A
#
# COMPACT_ATOMS: atom_id res chain seq x y z
N LEU A 1 27.61 5.19 -8.59
CA LEU A 1 26.43 4.61 -9.30
C LEU A 1 25.92 5.69 -10.25
N SER A 2 25.98 5.45 -11.56
CA SER A 2 25.49 6.40 -12.56
C SER A 2 23.96 6.41 -12.50
N HIS A 3 23.36 7.45 -11.92
CA HIS A 3 21.92 7.70 -11.92
C HIS A 3 21.41 8.12 -13.31
N LYS A 4 21.79 7.37 -14.36
CA LYS A 4 21.23 7.59 -15.68
C LYS A 4 19.93 6.79 -15.73
N PRO A 5 18.76 7.45 -15.82
CA PRO A 5 17.51 6.73 -15.93
C PRO A 5 17.55 5.81 -17.18
N PRO A 6 16.88 4.66 -17.14
CA PRO A 6 16.82 3.76 -18.28
C PRO A 6 16.22 4.49 -19.50
N ASN A 7 16.69 4.13 -20.69
CA ASN A 7 16.26 4.76 -21.95
C ASN A 7 14.79 4.44 -22.32
N MET A 8 14.20 3.47 -21.64
CA MET A 8 12.77 3.16 -21.64
C MET A 8 12.23 3.30 -20.22
N PRO A 9 11.01 3.83 -20.03
CA PRO A 9 10.39 3.85 -18.71
C PRO A 9 10.29 2.42 -18.16
N LEU A 10 10.56 2.27 -16.86
CA LEU A 10 10.34 0.99 -16.17
C LEU A 10 8.84 0.66 -16.19
N PRO A 11 8.47 -0.64 -16.11
CA PRO A 11 7.08 -1.01 -15.90
C PRO A 11 6.53 -0.28 -14.66
N GLU A 12 5.39 0.37 -14.84
CA GLU A 12 4.66 1.01 -13.76
C GLU A 12 3.26 0.40 -13.70
N PHE A 13 2.71 0.27 -12.49
CA PHE A 13 1.32 -0.10 -12.35
C PHE A 13 0.44 1.05 -12.87
N PHE A 14 -0.35 0.78 -13.90
CA PHE A 14 -1.25 1.76 -14.50
C PHE A 14 -2.71 1.37 -14.28
N CYS A 15 -3.52 2.31 -13.76
CA CYS A 15 -4.96 2.13 -13.63
C CYS A 15 -5.66 3.06 -14.63
N HIS A 16 -6.51 2.49 -15.51
CA HIS A 16 -7.30 3.27 -16.48
C HIS A 16 -8.58 3.86 -15.88
N THR A 17 -8.92 3.53 -14.64
CA THR A 17 -10.13 4.03 -13.99
C THR A 17 -9.83 5.37 -13.33
N THR A 18 -10.63 6.38 -13.63
CA THR A 18 -10.57 7.67 -12.95
C THR A 18 -10.80 7.50 -11.45
N LEU A 19 -10.02 8.21 -10.64
CA LEU A 19 -10.19 8.20 -9.19
C LEU A 19 -11.60 8.66 -8.81
N HIS A 20 -12.30 7.85 -8.01
CA HIS A 20 -13.64 8.17 -7.58
C HIS A 20 -13.61 9.37 -6.59
N PRO A 21 -14.52 10.35 -6.70
CA PRO A 21 -14.48 11.56 -5.88
C PRO A 21 -14.59 11.31 -4.37
N SER A 22 -15.21 10.20 -3.95
CA SER A 22 -15.26 9.84 -2.52
C SER A 22 -13.91 9.44 -1.94
N PHE A 23 -12.83 9.31 -2.74
CA PHE A 23 -11.48 9.07 -2.22
C PHE A 23 -11.10 10.09 -1.14
N LYS A 24 -11.48 11.35 -1.36
CA LYS A 24 -11.19 12.45 -0.45
C LYS A 24 -11.78 12.23 0.95
N ASP A 25 -12.98 11.66 1.02
CA ASP A 25 -13.70 11.49 2.28
C ASP A 25 -13.44 10.10 2.89
N ASP A 26 -13.26 9.08 2.04
CA ASP A 26 -13.13 7.69 2.45
C ASP A 26 -11.67 7.30 2.81
N ILE A 27 -10.69 7.82 2.06
CA ILE A 27 -9.32 7.30 2.06
C ILE A 27 -8.26 8.34 2.36
N LEU A 28 -8.37 9.56 1.83
CA LEU A 28 -7.32 10.57 1.98
C LEU A 28 -7.01 10.84 3.47
N ASP A 29 -5.72 10.76 3.80
CA ASP A 29 -5.19 10.93 5.15
C ASP A 29 -5.62 9.86 6.17
N THR A 30 -6.28 8.79 5.73
CA THR A 30 -6.59 7.64 6.59
C THR A 30 -5.30 6.90 6.96
N HIS A 31 -5.15 6.59 8.24
CA HIS A 31 -4.03 5.84 8.79
C HIS A 31 -4.50 4.54 9.42
N LEU A 32 -4.07 3.42 8.85
CA LEU A 32 -4.45 2.08 9.29
C LEU A 32 -3.30 1.40 10.00
N MET A 33 -3.60 0.76 11.12
CA MET A 33 -2.72 -0.22 11.76
C MET A 33 -3.48 -1.53 11.86
N TYR A 34 -2.94 -2.58 11.26
CA TYR A 34 -3.61 -3.87 11.16
C TYR A 34 -2.64 -5.02 11.40
N ASP A 35 -3.17 -6.11 11.95
CA ASP A 35 -2.45 -7.36 12.18
C ASP A 35 -2.93 -8.38 11.15
N TYR A 36 -2.02 -8.98 10.39
CA TYR A 36 -2.36 -10.15 9.60
C TYR A 36 -2.60 -11.35 10.51
N ASP A 37 -3.54 -12.21 10.09
CA ASP A 37 -3.74 -13.53 10.68
C ASP A 37 -2.67 -14.49 10.12
N ALA A 38 -1.47 -14.43 10.71
CA ALA A 38 -0.31 -15.21 10.31
C ALA A 38 0.01 -16.31 11.33
N ALA A 39 0.66 -17.38 10.87
CA ALA A 39 1.12 -18.47 11.71
C ALA A 39 2.53 -18.91 11.31
N ASP A 40 3.29 -19.43 12.27
CA ASP A 40 4.59 -20.04 12.03
C ASP A 40 4.48 -21.39 11.30
N GLU A 41 5.62 -22.01 10.97
CA GLU A 41 5.67 -23.32 10.32
C GLU A 41 5.00 -24.44 11.13
N ASN A 42 4.82 -24.24 12.44
CA ASN A 42 4.18 -25.18 13.36
C ASN A 42 2.69 -24.86 13.60
N GLY A 43 2.15 -23.82 12.97
CA GLY A 43 0.77 -23.36 13.13
C GLY A 43 0.52 -22.51 14.38
N ASN A 44 1.56 -22.06 15.09
CA ASN A 44 1.38 -21.11 16.20
C ASN A 44 1.13 -19.71 15.65
N PRO A 45 0.20 -18.93 16.24
CA PRO A 45 -0.07 -17.57 15.79
C PRO A 45 1.18 -16.67 15.85
N GLU A 46 1.45 -15.97 14.77
CA GLU A 46 2.47 -14.93 14.70
C GLU A 46 1.85 -13.55 14.47
N LYS A 47 2.38 -12.55 15.16
CA LYS A 47 1.87 -11.18 15.03
C LYS A 47 2.60 -10.42 13.93
N TRP A 48 1.97 -10.33 12.76
CA TRP A 48 2.47 -9.56 11.64
C TRP A 48 1.73 -8.23 11.56
N ARG A 49 2.21 -7.25 12.32
CA ARG A 49 1.64 -5.90 12.39
C ARG A 49 2.18 -5.01 11.28
N TYR A 50 1.28 -4.36 10.55
CA TYR A 50 1.59 -3.40 9.50
C TYR A 50 0.89 -2.07 9.77
N GLU A 51 1.47 -1.01 9.25
CA GLU A 51 0.96 0.37 9.32
C GLU A 51 0.97 0.95 7.90
N PHE A 52 -0.10 1.66 7.54
CA PHE A 52 -0.36 2.09 6.18
C PHE A 52 -1.09 3.45 6.18
N TRP A 53 -0.49 4.46 5.53
CA TRP A 53 -0.98 5.84 5.52
C TRP A 53 -1.25 6.34 4.10
N PHE A 54 -2.52 6.59 3.80
CA PHE A 54 -2.98 7.06 2.49
C PHE A 54 -2.92 8.59 2.37
N PHE A 55 -1.73 9.17 2.48
CA PHE A 55 -1.56 10.62 2.56
C PHE A 55 -1.88 11.39 1.25
N SER A 56 -1.97 10.71 0.10
CA SER A 56 -2.26 11.35 -1.19
C SER A 56 -2.90 10.40 -2.22
N GLU A 57 -3.40 10.97 -3.31
CA GLU A 57 -4.06 10.26 -4.42
C GLU A 57 -3.14 9.34 -5.24
N HIS A 58 -1.82 9.43 -5.07
CA HIS A 58 -0.85 8.73 -5.91
C HIS A 58 0.21 7.96 -5.13
N ARG A 59 0.16 8.03 -3.80
CA ARG A 59 1.22 7.51 -2.94
C ARG A 59 0.67 7.02 -1.62
N VAL A 60 1.40 6.08 -1.03
CA VAL A 60 1.19 5.58 0.33
C VAL A 60 2.53 5.52 1.07
N VAL A 61 2.49 5.71 2.38
CA VAL A 61 3.59 5.38 3.28
C VAL A 61 3.22 4.14 4.06
N TYR A 62 4.14 3.19 4.19
CA TYR A 62 3.92 2.03 5.04
C TYR A 62 5.12 1.69 5.91
N SER A 63 4.84 1.05 7.05
CA SER A 63 5.84 0.50 7.97
C SER A 63 5.46 -0.93 8.39
N ILE A 64 6.46 -1.80 8.47
CA ILE A 64 6.29 -3.20 8.85
C ILE A 64 6.83 -3.41 10.26
N HIS A 65 5.95 -3.73 11.21
CA HIS A 65 6.27 -3.83 12.64
C HIS A 65 6.48 -5.27 13.13
N GLY A 66 5.98 -6.26 12.37
CA GLY A 66 6.10 -7.69 12.69
C GLY A 66 6.32 -8.56 11.45
N GLY A 67 6.63 -9.83 11.68
CA GLY A 67 6.93 -10.80 10.62
C GLY A 67 8.33 -10.66 9.99
N PRO A 68 8.60 -11.42 8.91
CA PRO A 68 9.94 -11.53 8.31
C PRO A 68 10.53 -10.22 7.79
N MET A 69 9.68 -9.26 7.43
CA MET A 69 10.08 -7.96 6.87
C MET A 69 10.07 -6.83 7.90
N LYS A 70 10.01 -7.15 9.20
CA LYS A 70 10.00 -6.18 10.30
C LYS A 70 11.13 -5.15 10.17
N GLY A 71 10.79 -3.88 10.36
CA GLY A 71 11.69 -2.73 10.28
C GLY A 71 11.74 -2.08 8.89
N ARG A 72 11.14 -2.70 7.86
CA ARG A 72 11.02 -2.08 6.54
C ARG A 72 10.00 -0.95 6.57
N GLN A 73 10.36 0.16 5.90
CA GLN A 73 9.50 1.31 5.65
C GLN A 73 9.64 1.73 4.20
N ASN A 74 8.59 2.30 3.60
CA ASN A 74 8.67 2.77 2.22
C ASN A 74 7.70 3.92 1.91
N TYR A 75 8.03 4.67 0.88
CA TYR A 75 7.20 5.69 0.24
C TYR A 75 6.90 5.25 -1.18
N GLN A 76 5.68 4.79 -1.44
CA GLN A 76 5.36 3.96 -2.59
C GLN A 76 4.31 4.60 -3.50
N THR A 77 4.56 4.59 -4.82
CA THR A 77 3.54 4.89 -5.83
C THR A 77 2.42 3.87 -5.76
N CYS A 78 1.18 4.33 -5.61
CA CYS A 78 0.01 3.49 -5.48
C CYS A 78 -1.13 4.02 -6.34
N ALA A 79 -1.92 3.10 -6.90
CA ALA A 79 -3.19 3.40 -7.55
C ALA A 79 -4.35 2.90 -6.70
N TYR A 80 -5.45 3.64 -6.71
CA TYR A 80 -6.65 3.36 -5.93
C TYR A 80 -7.85 3.13 -6.83
N GLN A 81 -8.66 2.14 -6.47
CA GLN A 81 -9.92 1.87 -7.13
C GLN A 81 -11.03 1.77 -6.08
N CYS A 82 -12.07 2.58 -6.26
CA CYS A 82 -13.29 2.45 -5.48
C CYS A 82 -14.09 1.26 -6.00
N ILE A 83 -14.30 0.25 -5.15
CA ILE A 83 -15.21 -0.86 -5.46
C ILE A 83 -16.61 -0.52 -4.96
N ARG A 84 -16.70 0.09 -3.77
CA ARG A 84 -17.95 0.54 -3.15
C ARG A 84 -17.68 1.72 -2.20
N PRO A 85 -18.21 2.92 -2.47
CA PRO A 85 -17.95 4.12 -1.66
C PRO A 85 -18.29 3.89 -0.19
N GLY A 86 -17.44 4.40 0.71
CA GLY A 86 -17.60 4.25 2.16
C GLY A 86 -17.38 2.84 2.73
N GLU A 87 -17.11 1.83 1.89
CA GLU A 87 -17.06 0.42 2.34
C GLU A 87 -15.84 -0.34 1.83
N ILE A 88 -15.56 -0.31 0.52
CA ILE A 88 -14.53 -1.16 -0.09
C ILE A 88 -13.71 -0.37 -1.11
N TRP A 89 -12.40 -0.34 -0.84
CA TRP A 89 -11.38 0.24 -1.68
C TRP A 89 -10.26 -0.75 -1.93
N GLN A 90 -9.73 -0.73 -3.15
CA GLN A 90 -8.56 -1.51 -3.53
C GLN A 90 -7.37 -0.58 -3.76
N CYS A 91 -6.22 -0.96 -3.22
CA CYS A 91 -4.95 -0.29 -3.46
C CYS A 91 -3.98 -1.29 -4.13
N ASN A 92 -3.26 -0.85 -5.16
CA ASN A 92 -2.30 -1.68 -5.88
C ASN A 92 -1.05 -0.87 -6.18
N PHE A 93 0.11 -1.52 -6.09
CA PHE A 93 1.40 -0.90 -6.39
C PHE A 93 2.41 -1.96 -6.85
N LEU A 94 3.48 -1.48 -7.48
CA LEU A 94 4.67 -2.25 -7.81
C LEU A 94 5.83 -1.70 -6.98
N GLU A 95 6.46 -2.55 -6.17
CA GLU A 95 7.65 -2.21 -5.37
C GLU A 95 8.95 -2.32 -6.16
#